data_AF-D3SZT1-F1
#
_entry.id   AF-D3SZT1-F1
#
_cell.length_a   1.000
_cell.length_b   1.000
_cell.length_c   1.000
_cell.angle_alpha   90.00
_cell.angle_beta   90.00
_cell.angle_gamma   90.00
#
_symmetry.space_group_name_H-M   'P 1'
#
loop_
_entity.id
_entity.type
_entity.pdbx_description
1 polymer ?
#
loop_
_entity_poly.entity_id
_entity_poly.type
_entity_poly.pdbx_seq_one_letter_code
_entity_poly.pdbx_strand_id
1 'polypeptide(L)'
;MSLLELTDVIAPCENISHLTFDFLTQMMEGASTYGVALEYHDLVLISQVDDGRTTNVWHVHAEDGPMIESLNLDAFRTATELEEALNEIVAFDPADREKWVNSR
;
A
#
# COMPACT_ATOMS: atom_id res chain seq x y z
N MET A 1 1.46 20.16 14.14
CA MET A 1 1.05 19.35 12.97
C MET A 1 0.36 18.13 13.54
N SER A 2 -0.95 18.06 13.40
CA SER A 2 -1.78 16.95 13.89
C SER A 2 -1.57 15.74 12.98
N LEU A 3 -1.18 14.61 13.57
CA LEU A 3 -1.29 13.29 12.95
C LEU A 3 -2.71 13.17 12.34
N LEU A 4 -2.82 12.75 11.08
CA LEU A 4 -4.10 12.26 10.58
C LEU A 4 -4.56 11.17 11.56
N GLU A 5 -5.72 11.35 12.19
CA GLU A 5 -6.39 10.24 12.85
C GLU A 5 -6.77 9.25 11.75
N LEU A 6 -6.01 8.16 11.65
CA LEU A 6 -6.27 7.02 10.79
C LEU A 6 -7.63 6.43 11.17
N THR A 7 -8.65 6.74 10.37
CA THR A 7 -10.04 6.49 10.76
C THR A 7 -10.45 5.02 10.72
N ASP A 8 -9.73 4.19 9.96
CA ASP A 8 -9.93 2.74 9.92
C ASP A 8 -8.63 2.07 9.44
N VAL A 9 -7.99 1.30 10.34
CA VAL A 9 -6.85 0.44 10.02
C VAL A 9 -7.41 -0.96 9.78
N ILE A 10 -7.25 -1.46 8.55
CA ILE A 10 -7.66 -2.82 8.22
C ILE A 10 -6.38 -3.64 8.12
N ALA A 11 -6.12 -4.50 9.11
CA ALA A 11 -4.95 -5.37 9.13
C ALA A 11 -5.31 -6.75 8.54
N PRO A 12 -4.50 -7.30 7.62
CA PRO A 12 -4.61 -8.67 7.16
C PRO A 12 -4.23 -9.59 8.31
N CYS A 13 -5.19 -10.37 8.79
CA CYS A 13 -4.96 -11.37 9.81
C CYS A 13 -4.08 -12.50 9.22
N GLU A 14 -2.93 -12.79 9.84
CA GLU A 14 -1.88 -13.71 9.37
C GLU A 14 -2.33 -15.16 9.08
N ASN A 15 -3.59 -15.50 9.32
CA ASN A 15 -4.13 -16.85 9.16
C ASN A 15 -4.93 -17.08 7.86
N ILE A 16 -5.14 -16.06 7.02
CA ILE A 16 -6.06 -16.19 5.88
C ILE A 16 -5.56 -15.40 4.66
N SER A 17 -4.76 -16.02 3.79
CA SER A 17 -4.35 -15.47 2.49
C SER A 17 -5.54 -15.01 1.62
N HIS A 18 -6.74 -15.57 1.84
CA HIS A 18 -7.96 -15.12 1.17
C HIS A 18 -8.37 -13.70 1.57
N LEU A 19 -8.18 -13.27 2.83
CA LEU A 19 -8.56 -11.91 3.26
C LEU A 19 -7.66 -10.84 2.64
N THR A 20 -6.37 -11.12 2.53
CA THR A 20 -5.41 -10.20 1.89
C THR A 20 -5.76 -9.99 0.42
N PHE A 21 -5.97 -11.07 -0.33
CA PHE A 21 -6.32 -11.00 -1.75
C PHE A 21 -7.67 -10.30 -1.99
N ASP A 22 -8.68 -10.61 -1.18
CA ASP A 22 -9.99 -9.96 -1.24
C ASP A 22 -9.87 -8.46 -0.98
N PHE A 23 -9.02 -8.07 -0.02
CA PHE A 23 -8.78 -6.66 0.29
C PHE A 23 -8.04 -5.92 -0.83
N LEU A 24 -6.98 -6.51 -1.39
CA LEU A 24 -6.26 -5.95 -2.54
C LEU A 24 -7.17 -5.79 -3.75
N THR A 25 -8.08 -6.75 -3.97
CA THR A 25 -9.10 -6.64 -5.01
C THR A 25 -10.04 -5.45 -4.77
N GLN A 26 -10.54 -5.28 -3.53
CA GLN A 26 -11.37 -4.13 -3.16
C GLN A 26 -10.65 -2.79 -3.29
N MET A 27 -9.35 -2.75 -2.96
CA MET A 27 -8.52 -1.56 -3.18
C MET A 27 -8.47 -1.21 -4.67
N MET A 28 -8.22 -2.20 -5.55
CA MET A 28 -8.16 -2.00 -6.99
C MET A 28 -9.49 -1.58 -7.60
N GLU A 29 -10.61 -2.09 -7.07
CA GLU A 29 -11.96 -1.69 -7.48
C GLU A 29 -12.33 -0.25 -7.07
N GLY A 30 -11.46 0.44 -6.33
CA GLY A 30 -11.69 1.81 -5.87
C GLY A 30 -12.76 1.90 -4.79
N ALA A 31 -13.04 0.80 -4.09
CA ALA A 31 -14.02 0.76 -3.01
C ALA A 31 -13.54 1.46 -1.73
N SER A 32 -12.28 1.90 -1.69
CA SER A 32 -11.65 2.47 -0.50
C SER A 32 -11.85 3.98 -0.39
N THR A 33 -12.27 4.43 0.79
CA THR A 33 -12.36 5.85 1.16
C THR A 33 -10.98 6.46 1.39
N TYR A 34 -10.83 7.75 1.09
CA TYR A 34 -9.62 8.53 1.37
C TYR A 34 -9.12 8.34 2.80
N GLY A 35 -7.81 8.18 2.98
CA GLY A 35 -7.19 8.07 4.31
C GLY A 35 -7.36 6.71 4.99
N VAL A 36 -7.93 5.72 4.31
CA VAL A 36 -7.86 4.32 4.76
C VAL A 36 -6.41 3.87 4.74
N ALA A 37 -5.97 3.22 5.83
CA ALA A 37 -4.70 2.51 5.85
C ALA A 37 -4.90 1.00 5.90
N LEU A 38 -4.05 0.33 5.15
CA LEU A 38 -3.86 -1.12 5.17
C LEU A 38 -2.47 -1.39 5.72
N GLU A 39 -2.41 -2.19 6.79
CA GLU A 39 -1.14 -2.79 7.21
C GLU A 39 -0.86 -3.99 6.30
N TYR A 40 0.37 -4.19 5.85
CA TYR A 40 0.74 -5.34 5.01
C TYR A 40 2.17 -5.73 5.35
N HIS A 41 2.35 -6.79 6.15
CA HIS A 41 3.64 -7.09 6.78
C HIS A 41 4.20 -5.84 7.46
N ASP A 42 5.45 -5.47 7.19
CA ASP A 42 6.13 -4.29 7.75
C ASP A 42 5.80 -2.98 6.99
N LEU A 43 4.71 -2.97 6.20
CA LEU A 43 4.26 -1.83 5.40
C LEU A 43 2.92 -1.29 5.86
N VAL A 44 2.71 0.01 5.62
CA VAL A 44 1.44 0.69 5.79
C VAL A 44 1.10 1.38 4.47
N LEU A 45 0.03 0.95 3.81
CA LEU A 45 -0.47 1.55 2.57
C LEU A 45 -1.59 2.52 2.91
N ILE A 46 -1.45 3.78 2.51
CA ILE A 46 -2.44 4.84 2.79
C ILE A 46 -3.05 5.32 1.48
N SER A 47 -4.37 5.20 1.38
CA SER A 47 -5.14 5.69 0.23
C SER A 47 -4.98 7.20 0.09
N GLN A 48 -4.57 7.64 -1.10
CA GLN A 48 -4.55 9.04 -1.50
C GLN A 48 -5.64 9.31 -2.52
N VAL A 49 -6.23 10.48 -2.38
CA VAL A 49 -7.12 11.05 -3.38
C VAL A 49 -6.38 12.25 -3.95
N ASP A 50 -6.00 12.16 -5.22
CA ASP A 50 -5.61 13.36 -5.97
C ASP A 50 -6.83 14.30 -6.09
N ASP A 51 -6.59 15.62 -6.21
CA ASP A 51 -7.65 16.64 -6.28
C ASP A 51 -8.67 16.37 -7.41
N GLY A 52 -8.29 15.58 -8.42
CA GLY A 52 -9.16 15.12 -9.50
C GLY A 52 -10.02 13.87 -9.18
N ARG A 53 -9.73 13.11 -8.13
CA ARG A 53 -10.34 11.79 -7.83
C ARG A 53 -10.27 10.79 -9.00
N THR A 54 -9.37 11.01 -9.96
CA THR A 54 -9.33 10.24 -11.21
C THR A 54 -8.40 9.04 -11.14
N THR A 55 -7.55 8.95 -10.12
CA THR A 55 -6.47 7.97 -10.08
C THR A 55 -6.40 7.35 -8.69
N ASN A 56 -6.36 6.02 -8.66
CA ASN A 56 -6.35 5.25 -7.43
C ASN A 56 -4.92 5.11 -6.92
N VAL A 57 -4.42 6.16 -6.24
CA VAL A 57 -3.03 6.22 -5.75
C VAL A 57 -2.96 5.86 -4.28
N TRP A 58 -1.98 5.04 -3.92
CA TRP A 58 -1.69 4.64 -2.54
C TRP A 58 -0.24 4.92 -2.20
N HIS A 59 -0.01 5.57 -1.05
CA HIS A 59 1.36 5.72 -0.53
C HIS A 59 1.72 4.52 0.32
N VAL A 60 2.85 3.89 0.01
CA VAL A 60 3.43 2.82 0.80
C VAL A 60 4.41 3.44 1.78
N HIS A 61 4.24 3.16 3.06
CA HIS A 61 5.12 3.53 4.16
C HIS A 61 5.71 2.26 4.77
N ALA A 62 6.88 2.37 5.39
CA ALA A 62 7.28 1.35 6.37
C ALA A 62 6.46 1.55 7.66
N GLU A 63 6.24 0.48 8.43
CA GLU A 63 5.34 0.43 9.61
C GLU A 63 5.37 1.70 10.48
N ASP A 64 6.57 2.14 10.87
CA ASP A 64 6.81 3.39 11.62
C ASP A 64 7.74 4.38 10.88
N GLY A 65 7.86 4.20 9.57
CA GLY A 65 8.94 4.78 8.78
C GLY A 65 8.51 5.85 7.77
N PRO A 66 9.47 6.34 6.97
CA PRO A 66 9.18 7.28 5.92
C PRO A 66 8.30 6.65 4.83
N MET A 67 7.67 7.51 4.03
CA MET A 67 7.06 7.08 2.78
C MET A 67 8.13 6.43 1.90
N ILE A 68 7.84 5.25 1.40
CA ILE A 68 8.75 4.50 0.55
C ILE A 68 8.47 4.76 -0.93
N GLU A 69 7.22 4.63 -1.37
CA GLU A 69 6.80 4.98 -2.73
C GLU A 69 5.30 5.23 -2.86
N SER A 70 4.88 5.67 -4.05
CA SER A 70 3.49 5.83 -4.43
C SER A 70 3.13 4.81 -5.50
N LEU A 71 2.12 4.00 -5.26
CA LEU A 71 1.58 3.04 -6.22
C LEU A 71 0.34 3.62 -6.87
N ASN A 72 0.32 3.64 -8.20
CA ASN A 72 -0.91 3.86 -8.96
C ASN A 72 -1.58 2.51 -9.19
N LEU A 73 -2.68 2.21 -8.49
CA LEU A 73 -3.38 0.94 -8.61
C LEU A 73 -3.98 0.72 -9.99
N ASP A 74 -4.27 1.79 -10.75
CA ASP A 74 -4.77 1.69 -12.14
C ASP A 74 -3.70 1.14 -13.11
N ALA A 75 -2.43 1.09 -12.69
CA ALA A 75 -1.35 0.49 -13.45
C ALA A 75 -1.32 -1.06 -13.34
N PHE A 76 -1.99 -1.62 -12.33
CA PHE A 76 -2.07 -3.06 -12.09
C PHE A 76 -3.33 -3.61 -12.73
N ARG A 77 -3.23 -4.78 -13.37
CA ARG A 77 -4.38 -5.45 -13.98
C ARG A 77 -5.04 -6.44 -13.04
N THR A 78 -4.30 -6.97 -12.07
CA THR A 78 -4.80 -7.98 -11.13
C THR A 78 -4.27 -7.75 -9.72
N ALA A 79 -5.03 -8.21 -8.72
CA ALA A 79 -4.61 -8.17 -7.32
C ALA A 79 -3.34 -8.99 -7.08
N THR A 80 -3.08 -10.04 -7.87
CA THR A 80 -1.83 -10.80 -7.82
C THR A 80 -0.63 -9.96 -8.23
N GLU A 81 -0.73 -9.16 -9.31
CA GLU A 81 0.37 -8.26 -9.72
C GLU A 81 0.66 -7.20 -8.64
N LEU A 82 -0.38 -6.70 -7.98
CA LEU A 82 -0.23 -5.78 -6.85
C LEU A 82 0.43 -6.47 -5.65
N GLU A 83 -0.02 -7.69 -5.31
CA GLU A 83 0.54 -8.50 -4.23
C GLU A 83 2.01 -8.84 -4.47
N GLU A 84 2.39 -9.19 -5.70
CA GLU A 84 3.79 -9.43 -6.09
C GLU A 84 4.66 -8.18 -5.90
N ALA A 85 4.16 -7.00 -6.31
CA ALA A 85 4.87 -5.74 -6.12
C ALA A 85 5.04 -5.41 -4.63
N LEU A 86 4.02 -5.61 -3.80
CA LEU A 86 4.13 -5.41 -2.35
C LEU A 86 5.10 -6.39 -1.71
N ASN A 87 5.07 -7.67 -2.11
CA ASN A 87 6.03 -8.66 -1.65
C ASN A 87 7.47 -8.34 -2.08
N GLU A 88 7.68 -7.78 -3.27
CA GLU A 88 8.99 -7.27 -3.68
C GLU A 88 9.44 -6.15 -2.73
N ILE A 89 8.56 -5.20 -2.42
CA ILE A 89 8.86 -4.11 -1.47
C ILE A 89 9.18 -4.64 -0.07
N VAL A 90 8.44 -5.64 0.43
CA VAL A 90 8.70 -6.27 1.74
C VAL A 90 10.01 -7.06 1.74
N ALA A 91 10.31 -7.79 0.66
CA ALA A 91 11.50 -8.61 0.55
C ALA A 91 12.81 -7.79 0.55
N PHE A 92 12.73 -6.52 0.14
CA PHE A 92 13.83 -5.58 0.26
C PHE A 92 13.65 -4.74 1.52
N ASP A 93 14.43 -5.03 2.56
CA ASP A 93 14.47 -4.22 3.81
C ASP A 93 14.46 -2.72 3.45
N PRO A 94 13.53 -1.92 4.00
CA PRO A 94 13.49 -0.48 3.77
C PRO A 94 14.84 0.22 3.97
N ALA A 95 15.71 -0.30 4.85
CA ALA A 95 17.06 0.19 5.06
C ALA A 95 18.02 -0.04 3.88
N ASP A 96 17.76 -1.05 3.04
CA ASP A 96 18.54 -1.34 1.84
C ASP A 96 17.95 -0.72 0.56
N ARG A 97 16.73 -0.14 0.61
CA ARG A 97 16.08 0.48 -0.56
C ARG A 97 16.84 1.70 -1.11
N GLU A 98 17.54 2.47 -0.28
CA GLU A 98 18.41 3.57 -0.75
C GLU A 98 19.48 3.07 -1.74
N LYS A 99 19.97 1.84 -1.58
CA LYS A 99 20.95 1.25 -2.52
C LYS A 99 20.30 0.86 -3.85
N TRP A 100 19.03 0.47 -3.84
CA TRP A 100 18.31 0.01 -5.03
C TRP A 100 17.94 1.16 -5.97
N VAL A 101 17.39 2.27 -5.44
CA VAL A 101 17.05 3.46 -6.25
C VAL A 101 18.29 4.04 -6.94
N ASN A 102 19.47 3.89 -6.32
CA ASN A 102 20.75 4.32 -6.88
C ASN A 102 21.41 3.30 -7.83
N SER A 103 20.83 2.10 -7.99
CA SER A 103 21.38 1.03 -8.84
C SER A 103 20.68 0.87 -10.19
N ARG A 104 19.71 1.75 -10.49
CA ARG A 104 18.89 1.73 -11.71
C ARG A 104 19.30 2.78 -12.72
#